data_AF-A0A0X8X3Y8-F1
#
_entry.id   AF-A0A0X8X3Y8-F1
#
_cell.length_a   1.000
_cell.length_b   1.000
_cell.length_c   1.000
_cell.angle_alpha   90.00
_cell.angle_beta   90.00
_cell.angle_gamma   90.00
#
_symmetry.space_group_name_H-M   'P 1'
#
loop_
_entity.id
_entity.type
_entity.pdbx_description
1 polymer ?
#
loop_
_entity_poly.entity_id
_entity_poly.type
_entity_poly.pdbx_seq_one_letter_code
_entity_poly.pdbx_strand_id
1 'polypeptide(L)'
;MEAVFAYATHKKCRSQMLLAYFDEQHADKCGICDVCLDEKRRQHASEIFDDITTEVIQVLSTNPHDLASLVTSTNIGTEKEKIEVIRLLLDAGKIKFAGEKIIISD
;
A
#
# COMPACT_ATOMS: atom_id res chain seq x y z
N MET A 1 1.86 -17.54 32.38
CA MET A 1 1.99 -18.10 31.02
C MET A 1 1.29 -17.22 29.98
N GLU A 2 0.13 -16.64 30.32
CA GLU A 2 -0.63 -15.74 29.43
C GLU A 2 0.20 -14.56 28.87
N ALA A 3 1.06 -13.94 29.68
CA ALA A 3 1.91 -12.83 29.23
C ALA A 3 2.85 -13.21 28.06
N VAL A 4 3.39 -14.43 28.05
CA VAL A 4 4.27 -14.92 26.97
C VAL A 4 3.46 -15.16 25.69
N PHE A 5 2.26 -15.73 25.82
CA PHE A 5 1.36 -15.91 24.68
C PHE A 5 0.92 -14.56 24.09
N ALA A 6 0.57 -13.59 24.94
CA ALA A 6 0.24 -12.24 24.51
C ALA A 6 1.42 -11.59 23.78
N TYR A 7 2.64 -11.69 24.33
CA TYR A 7 3.86 -11.18 23.71
C TYR A 7 4.13 -11.76 22.32
N ALA A 8 3.75 -13.01 22.03
CA ALA A 8 3.95 -13.61 20.72
C ALA A 8 2.82 -13.28 19.72
N THR A 9 1.59 -13.10 20.18
CA THR A 9 0.39 -13.09 19.32
C THR A 9 -0.22 -11.70 19.10
N HIS A 10 -0.05 -10.77 20.04
CA HIS A 10 -0.65 -9.43 19.91
C HIS A 10 0.03 -8.63 18.81
N LYS A 11 -0.77 -7.83 18.08
CA LYS A 11 -0.28 -6.88 17.07
C LYS A 11 0.09 -5.53 17.70
N LYS A 12 0.88 -5.56 18.78
CA LYS A 12 1.48 -4.38 19.42
C LYS A 12 3.00 -4.49 19.36
N CYS A 13 3.70 -3.36 19.30
CA CYS A 13 5.15 -3.32 19.30
C CYS A 13 5.72 -4.14 20.48
N ARG A 14 6.61 -5.09 20.19
CA ARG A 14 7.18 -6.01 21.19
C ARG A 14 7.90 -5.25 22.32
N SER A 15 8.63 -4.20 21.99
CA SER A 15 9.31 -3.35 22.98
C SER A 15 8.34 -2.66 23.92
N GLN A 16 7.27 -2.07 23.40
CA GLN A 16 6.24 -1.42 24.23
C GLN A 16 5.56 -2.43 25.17
N MET A 17 5.38 -3.68 24.72
CA MET A 17 4.80 -4.73 25.55
C MET A 17 5.73 -5.13 26.71
N LEU A 18 7.04 -5.23 26.45
CA LEU A 18 8.03 -5.53 27.49
C LEU A 18 8.16 -4.38 28.49
N LEU A 19 8.23 -3.14 28.01
CA LEU A 19 8.36 -1.96 28.87
C LEU A 19 7.11 -1.77 29.74
N ALA A 20 5.91 -2.03 29.22
CA ALA A 20 4.69 -2.01 30.01
C ALA A 20 4.67 -3.03 31.17
N TYR A 21 5.38 -4.15 31.06
CA TYR A 21 5.54 -5.11 32.17
C TYR A 21 6.38 -4.53 33.32
N PHE A 22 7.26 -3.57 33.03
CA PHE A 22 8.06 -2.83 34.00
C PHE A 22 7.47 -1.44 34.32
N ASP A 23 6.15 -1.28 34.17
CA ASP A 23 5.40 -0.04 34.41
C ASP A 23 5.80 1.16 33.53
N GLU A 24 6.51 0.93 32.43
CA GLU A 24 6.85 1.96 31.43
C GLU A 24 5.81 1.99 30.30
N GLN A 25 4.71 2.72 30.51
CA GLN A 25 3.54 2.69 29.62
C GLN A 25 3.62 3.60 28.38
N HIS A 26 4.56 4.55 28.33
CA HIS A 26 4.61 5.62 27.32
C HIS A 26 5.79 5.50 26.35
N ALA A 27 6.31 4.29 26.16
CA ALA A 27 7.38 4.06 25.20
C ALA A 27 6.90 4.26 23.75
N ASP A 28 7.74 4.86 22.92
CA ASP A 28 7.51 4.95 21.48
C ASP A 28 7.58 3.57 20.80
N LYS A 29 7.08 3.50 19.55
CA LYS A 29 7.27 2.30 18.72
C LYS A 29 8.77 2.11 18.43
N CYS A 30 9.30 0.91 18.64
CA CYS A 30 10.73 0.66 18.46
C CYS A 30 11.20 0.66 17.00
N GLY A 31 10.29 0.55 16.03
CA GLY A 31 10.62 0.56 14.60
C GLY A 31 11.31 -0.69 14.05
N ILE A 32 11.77 -1.61 14.89
CA ILE A 32 12.60 -2.76 14.48
C ILE A 32 12.00 -4.14 14.76
N CYS A 33 10.93 -4.24 15.56
CA CYS A 33 10.27 -5.53 15.81
C CYS A 33 9.38 -5.97 14.63
N ASP A 34 9.03 -7.25 14.58
CA ASP A 34 8.17 -7.86 13.57
C ASP A 34 6.87 -7.08 13.31
N VAL A 35 6.18 -6.64 14.38
CA VAL A 35 4.96 -5.84 14.28
C VAL A 35 5.23 -4.49 13.61
N CYS A 36 6.25 -3.76 14.05
CA CYS A 36 6.59 -2.45 13.46
C CYS A 36 7.06 -2.58 12.01
N LEU A 37 7.79 -3.65 11.67
CA LEU A 37 8.24 -3.91 10.30
C LEU A 37 7.08 -4.33 9.38
N ASP A 38 6.07 -5.04 9.89
CA ASP A 38 4.85 -5.33 9.14
C ASP A 38 4.02 -4.06 8.91
N GLU A 39 3.83 -3.23 9.94
CA GLU A 39 3.17 -1.92 9.81
C GLU A 39 3.86 -1.03 8.78
N LYS A 40 5.20 -0.91 8.84
CA LYS A 40 5.97 -0.11 7.88
C LYS A 40 5.83 -0.63 6.45
N ARG A 41 5.84 -1.96 6.26
CA ARG A 41 5.63 -2.58 4.94
C ARG A 41 4.24 -2.29 4.38
N ARG A 42 3.21 -2.35 5.22
CA ARG A 42 1.83 -2.03 4.80
C ARG A 42 1.67 -0.56 4.45
N GLN A 43 2.26 0.34 5.26
CA GLN A 43 2.24 1.76 4.98
C GLN A 43 2.92 2.07 3.64
N HIS A 44 4.12 1.54 3.42
CA HIS A 44 4.84 1.71 2.16
C HIS A 44 4.07 1.15 0.96
N ALA A 45 3.40 0.00 1.11
CA ALA A 45 2.55 -0.55 0.06
C ALA A 45 1.34 0.34 -0.26
N SER A 46 0.75 0.99 0.76
CA SER A 46 -0.32 1.97 0.58
C SER A 46 0.17 3.22 -0.12
N GLU A 47 1.33 3.75 0.29
CA GLU A 47 1.95 4.94 -0.33
C GLU A 47 2.25 4.68 -1.81
N ILE A 48 2.86 3.53 -2.14
CA ILE A 48 3.08 3.13 -3.54
C ILE A 48 1.77 3.04 -4.32
N PHE A 49 0.72 2.46 -3.73
CA PHE A 49 -0.58 2.35 -4.38
C PHE A 49 -1.17 3.73 -4.73
N ASP A 50 -1.11 4.67 -3.79
CA ASP A 50 -1.62 6.03 -3.96
C ASP A 50 -0.81 6.82 -5.00
N ASP A 51 0.52 6.67 -4.99
CA ASP A 51 1.42 7.30 -5.94
C ASP A 51 1.18 6.79 -7.37
N ILE A 52 1.08 5.47 -7.56
CA ILE A 52 0.75 4.87 -8.87
C ILE A 52 -0.63 5.33 -9.32
N THR A 53 -1.62 5.37 -8.43
CA THR A 53 -2.97 5.83 -8.76
C THR A 53 -2.94 7.26 -9.29
N THR A 54 -2.20 8.13 -8.61
CA THR A 54 -2.06 9.54 -9.00
C THR A 54 -1.42 9.66 -10.37
N GLU A 55 -0.33 8.94 -10.63
CA GLU A 55 0.37 8.98 -11.91
C GLU A 55 -0.49 8.40 -13.05
N VAL A 56 -1.18 7.28 -12.83
CA VAL A 56 -2.09 6.69 -13.82
C VAL A 56 -3.18 7.68 -14.24
N ILE A 57 -3.80 8.37 -13.28
CA ILE A 57 -4.83 9.37 -13.57
C ILE A 57 -4.24 10.57 -14.31
N GLN A 58 -3.05 11.02 -13.92
CA GLN A 58 -2.36 12.11 -14.62
C GLN A 58 -2.05 11.74 -16.07
N VAL A 59 -1.53 10.54 -16.33
CA VAL A 59 -1.24 10.02 -17.67
C VAL A 59 -2.52 9.98 -18.50
N LEU A 60 -3.59 9.37 -17.98
CA LEU A 60 -4.87 9.24 -18.70
C LEU A 60 -5.60 10.57 -18.92
N SER A 61 -5.30 11.60 -18.11
CA SER A 61 -5.82 12.95 -18.31
C SER A 61 -5.25 13.64 -19.56
N THR A 62 -4.11 13.17 -20.06
CA THR A 62 -3.49 13.75 -21.27
C THR A 62 -3.98 13.09 -22.56
N ASN A 63 -4.10 11.77 -22.59
CA ASN A 63 -4.54 11.01 -23.75
C ASN A 63 -4.99 9.59 -23.33
N PRO A 64 -5.90 8.93 -24.09
CA PRO A 64 -6.19 7.52 -23.87
C PRO A 64 -5.00 6.61 -24.21
N HIS A 65 -4.75 5.60 -23.37
CA HIS A 65 -3.66 4.64 -23.54
C HIS A 65 -4.17 3.20 -23.55
N ASP A 66 -3.55 2.30 -24.31
CA ASP A 66 -3.75 0.86 -24.08
C ASP A 66 -3.00 0.43 -22.82
N LEU A 67 -3.31 -0.77 -22.32
CA LEU A 67 -2.76 -1.27 -21.07
C LEU A 67 -1.22 -1.30 -21.06
N ALA A 68 -0.61 -1.78 -22.15
CA ALA A 68 0.85 -1.89 -22.24
C ALA A 68 1.52 -0.50 -22.22
N SER A 69 0.97 0.45 -22.98
CA SER A 69 1.45 1.83 -23.01
C SER A 69 1.26 2.52 -21.68
N LEU A 70 0.13 2.31 -20.99
CA LEU A 70 -0.16 2.91 -19.69
C LEU A 70 0.79 2.41 -18.59
N VAL A 71 1.09 1.10 -18.59
CA VAL A 71 2.07 0.50 -17.67
C VAL A 71 3.48 1.03 -17.94
N THR A 72 3.82 1.27 -19.21
CA THR A 72 5.14 1.79 -19.61
C THR A 72 5.29 3.28 -19.30
N SER A 73 4.22 4.08 -19.42
CA SER A 73 4.24 5.52 -19.16
C SER A 73 4.13 5.88 -17.68
N THR A 74 3.61 4.98 -16.85
CA THR A 74 3.63 5.10 -15.40
C THR A 74 5.02 4.70 -14.90
N ASN A 75 5.74 5.58 -14.23
CA ASN A 75 7.14 5.37 -13.82
C ASN A 75 7.25 4.79 -12.40
N ILE A 76 6.25 5.02 -11.55
CA ILE A 76 6.27 4.64 -10.14
C ILE A 76 5.89 3.16 -9.98
N GLY A 77 6.63 2.47 -9.10
CA GLY A 77 6.38 1.07 -8.77
C GLY A 77 6.88 0.06 -9.80
N THR A 78 6.74 -1.21 -9.46
CA THR A 78 7.02 -2.35 -10.34
C THR A 78 5.90 -2.58 -11.34
N GLU A 79 6.17 -3.29 -12.43
CA GLU A 79 5.14 -3.66 -13.42
C GLU A 79 3.95 -4.38 -12.78
N LYS A 80 4.23 -5.26 -11.80
CA LYS A 80 3.20 -5.99 -11.06
C LYS A 80 2.30 -5.06 -10.24
N GLU A 81 2.89 -4.08 -9.55
CA GLU A 81 2.13 -3.09 -8.76
C GLU A 81 1.29 -2.19 -9.67
N LYS A 82 1.86 -1.73 -10.80
CA LYS A 82 1.13 -0.94 -11.80
C LYS A 82 -0.09 -1.68 -12.34
N ILE A 83 0.09 -2.93 -12.75
CA ILE A 83 -1.00 -3.77 -13.25
C ILE A 83 -2.08 -3.96 -12.19
N GLU A 84 -1.69 -4.20 -10.94
CA GLU A 84 -2.65 -4.39 -9.84
C GLU A 84 -3.45 -3.11 -9.56
N VAL A 85 -2.79 -1.95 -9.52
CA VAL A 85 -3.45 -0.66 -9.33
C VAL A 85 -4.43 -0.39 -10.49
N ILE A 86 -4.01 -0.60 -11.74
CA ILE A 86 -4.88 -0.40 -12.91
C ILE A 86 -6.11 -1.32 -12.83
N ARG A 87 -5.94 -2.58 -12.43
CA ARG A 87 -7.07 -3.50 -12.21
C ARG A 87 -8.01 -2.99 -11.13
N LEU A 88 -7.49 -2.57 -9.99
CA LEU A 88 -8.31 -2.04 -8.90
C LEU A 88 -9.06 -0.76 -9.29
N LEU A 89 -8.46 0.09 -10.13
CA LEU A 89 -9.13 1.28 -10.67
C LEU A 89 -10.23 0.94 -11.69
N LEU A 90 -10.03 -0.09 -12.51
CA LEU A 90 -11.06 -0.63 -13.41
C LEU A 90 -12.23 -1.23 -12.61
N ASP A 91 -11.92 -2.05 -11.60
CA ASP A 91 -12.92 -2.71 -10.74
C ASP A 91 -13.71 -1.68 -9.91
N ALA A 92 -13.04 -0.62 -9.45
CA ALA A 92 -13.68 0.51 -8.77
C ALA A 92 -14.45 1.44 -9.72
N GLY A 93 -14.35 1.23 -11.04
CA GLY A 93 -15.01 2.04 -12.05
C GLY A 93 -14.44 3.44 -12.24
N LYS A 94 -13.25 3.75 -11.68
CA LYS A 94 -12.60 5.06 -11.84
C LYS A 94 -12.02 5.27 -13.25
N ILE A 95 -11.66 4.18 -13.91
CA ILE A 95 -11.24 4.15 -15.31
C ILE A 95 -12.01 3.05 -16.03
N LYS A 96 -12.13 3.15 -17.35
CA LYS A 96 -12.90 2.21 -18.18
C LYS A 96 -12.24 1.97 -19.53
N PHE A 97 -12.58 0.85 -20.15
CA PHE A 97 -12.20 0.57 -21.54
C PHE A 97 -13.11 1.32 -22.52
N ALA A 98 -12.51 2.03 -23.46
CA ALA A 98 -13.13 2.63 -24.64
C ALA A 98 -12.52 1.99 -25.89
N GLY A 99 -12.99 0.79 -26.24
CA GLY A 99 -12.35 -0.08 -27.22
C GLY A 99 -11.06 -0.67 -26.66
N GLU A 100 -9.94 -0.52 -27.38
CA GLU A 100 -8.61 -1.00 -26.95
C GLU A 100 -7.89 -0.03 -26.01
N LYS A 101 -8.45 1.16 -25.78
CA LYS A 101 -7.86 2.20 -24.93
C LYS A 101 -8.58 2.28 -23.59
N ILE A 102 -7.84 2.73 -22.58
CA ILE A 102 -8.31 3.02 -21.24
C ILE A 102 -8.47 4.54 -21.12
N ILE A 103 -9.57 4.98 -20.51
CA ILE A 103 -9.89 6.38 -20.22
C ILE A 103 -10.41 6.52 -18.79
N ILE A 104 -10.40 7.75 -18.28
CA ILE A 104 -11.06 8.09 -17.01
C ILE A 104 -12.58 7.96 -17.18
N SER A 105 -13.25 7.38 -16.18
CA SER A 105 -14.70 7.32 -16.15
C SER A 105 -15.28 8.67 -15.74
N ASP A 106 -16.31 9.12 -16.45
CA ASP A 106 -17.13 10.31 -16.11
C ASP A 106 -17.94 10.11 -14.82
#